data_AF-A0A858U0L7-F1
#
_entry.id   AF-A0A858U0L7-F1
#
_cell.length_a   1.000
_cell.length_b   1.000
_cell.length_c   1.000
_cell.angle_alpha   90.00
_cell.angle_beta   90.00
_cell.angle_gamma   90.00
#
_symmetry.space_group_name_H-M   'P 1'
#
loop_
_entity.id
_entity.type
_entity.pdbx_description
1 polymer ?
#
loop_
_entity_poly.entity_id
_entity_poly.type
_entity_poly.pdbx_seq_one_letter_code
_entity_poly.pdbx_strand_id
1 'polypeptide(L)'
;MKKKSIYGVLGIIPIAVIPVVALSCESPFKREPKRRLLNSSQLASIRQGIDFSLTKEGRKMNDSQLMDIINDLNKKFNGDGNRIQHEPEFRKYFSAKVPDISKITLSHRIDIRFKVNNITRSVEMRYDVICFDFTGLDEIKDEFVGLERG
;
A
#
# COMPACT_ATOMS: atom_id res chain seq x y z
N MET A 1 60.79 62.75 50.98
CA MET A 1 60.15 61.45 51.33
C MET A 1 59.33 60.97 50.14
N LYS A 2 59.49 59.69 49.79
CA LYS A 2 58.97 59.01 48.59
C LYS A 2 57.43 58.90 48.57
N LYS A 3 56.79 59.19 47.44
CA LYS A 3 55.49 58.65 47.01
C LYS A 3 55.53 58.53 45.47
N LYS A 4 56.07 57.41 44.95
CA LYS A 4 55.36 56.21 44.48
C LYS A 4 54.37 56.49 43.34
N SER A 5 54.86 56.14 42.16
CA SER A 5 54.20 55.94 40.86
C SER A 5 53.11 54.86 40.91
N ILE A 6 52.36 54.78 39.81
CA ILE A 6 51.48 53.71 39.29
C ILE A 6 49.99 53.98 39.46
N TYR A 7 49.35 54.49 38.41
CA TYR A 7 47.97 54.22 37.96
C TYR A 7 47.92 54.71 36.51
N GLY A 8 47.49 54.01 35.47
CA GLY A 8 46.81 52.73 35.27
C GLY A 8 46.19 52.86 33.88
N VAL A 9 46.81 52.25 32.86
CA VAL A 9 46.32 52.31 31.47
C VAL A 9 45.08 51.42 31.39
N LEU A 10 43.90 52.03 31.46
CA LEU A 10 42.64 51.36 31.14
C LEU A 10 42.50 51.28 29.62
N GLY A 11 42.93 50.15 29.08
CA GLY A 11 42.66 49.76 27.69
C GLY A 11 41.16 49.54 27.52
N ILE A 12 40.54 50.37 26.68
CA ILE A 12 39.16 50.16 26.23
C ILE A 12 39.25 49.22 25.02
N ILE A 13 39.00 47.93 25.25
CA ILE A 13 38.84 46.96 24.17
C ILE A 13 37.41 47.13 23.63
N PRO A 14 37.19 47.48 22.36
CA PRO A 14 35.84 47.48 21.79
C PRO A 14 35.36 46.03 21.69
N ILE A 15 34.33 45.69 22.46
CA ILE A 15 33.61 44.43 22.33
C ILE A 15 32.92 44.48 20.98
N ALA A 16 33.44 43.75 20.00
CA ALA A 16 32.75 43.49 18.74
C ALA A 16 31.46 42.76 19.08
N VAL A 17 30.33 43.45 18.90
CA VAL A 17 28.99 42.87 19.04
C VAL A 17 28.80 41.94 17.85
N ILE A 18 29.14 40.67 18.02
CA ILE A 18 28.84 39.64 17.03
C ILE A 18 27.32 39.49 17.03
N PRO A 19 26.62 39.69 15.91
CA PRO A 19 25.22 39.37 15.83
C PRO A 19 25.11 37.86 16.00
N VAL A 20 24.58 37.43 17.14
CA VAL A 20 24.13 36.06 17.33
C VAL A 20 22.90 35.93 16.43
N VAL A 21 23.13 35.64 15.16
CA VAL A 21 22.09 35.07 14.30
C VAL A 21 21.72 33.75 14.96
N ALA A 22 20.61 33.78 15.69
CA ALA A 22 19.89 32.58 16.05
C ALA A 22 19.48 31.93 14.72
N LEU A 23 20.36 31.09 14.18
CA LEU A 23 19.97 30.06 13.25
C LEU A 23 18.95 29.23 14.02
N SER A 24 17.68 29.51 13.79
CA SER A 24 16.61 28.58 14.08
C SER A 24 16.99 27.32 13.30
N CYS A 25 17.62 26.37 13.99
CA CYS A 25 17.70 24.99 13.52
C CYS A 25 16.25 24.52 13.45
N GLU A 26 15.58 24.77 12.32
CA GLU A 26 14.49 23.92 11.91
C GLU A 26 15.09 22.53 11.87
N SER A 27 14.74 21.74 12.87
CA SER A 27 15.23 20.38 12.94
C SER A 27 14.86 19.70 11.63
N PRO A 28 15.80 19.08 10.90
CA PRO A 28 15.49 18.32 9.70
C PRO A 28 14.88 16.96 10.08
N PHE A 29 14.14 16.89 11.18
CA PHE A 29 13.16 15.84 11.40
C PHE A 29 12.11 16.03 10.31
N LYS A 30 12.38 15.41 9.15
CA LYS A 30 11.38 14.97 8.21
C LYS A 30 10.25 14.43 9.07
N ARG A 31 9.15 15.17 9.18
CA ARG A 31 7.93 14.66 9.80
C ARG A 31 7.70 13.34 9.10
N GLU A 32 7.80 12.23 9.84
CA GLU A 32 7.42 10.94 9.27
C GLU A 32 6.05 11.15 8.63
N PRO A 33 5.86 10.74 7.35
CA PRO A 33 4.57 10.89 6.71
C PRO A 33 3.55 10.29 7.66
N LYS A 34 2.64 11.14 8.18
CA LYS A 34 1.61 10.70 9.13
C LYS A 34 0.98 9.46 8.52
N ARG A 35 1.04 8.33 9.23
CA ARG A 35 0.37 7.08 8.87
C ARG A 35 -1.08 7.42 8.58
N ARG A 36 -1.51 7.25 7.33
CA ARG A 36 -2.83 7.65 6.85
C ARG A 36 -3.46 6.46 6.17
N LEU A 37 -4.69 6.20 6.56
CA LEU A 37 -5.59 5.33 5.80
C LEU A 37 -5.82 5.94 4.41
N LEU A 38 -6.07 5.08 3.44
CA LEU A 38 -6.45 5.43 2.09
C LEU A 38 -7.79 6.14 2.09
N ASN A 39 -7.86 7.24 1.35
CA ASN A 39 -9.12 7.93 1.11
C ASN A 39 -9.95 7.24 0.03
N SER A 40 -11.23 7.63 -0.09
CA SER A 40 -12.17 7.04 -1.06
C SER A 40 -11.70 7.10 -2.51
N SER A 41 -10.97 8.16 -2.92
CA SER A 41 -10.44 8.28 -4.28
C SER A 41 -9.30 7.29 -4.54
N GLN A 42 -8.44 7.05 -3.55
CA GLN A 42 -7.39 6.03 -3.64
C GLN A 42 -7.98 4.63 -3.70
N LEU A 43 -8.97 4.34 -2.86
CA LEU A 43 -9.70 3.07 -2.86
C LEU A 43 -10.44 2.83 -4.19
N ALA A 44 -11.07 3.86 -4.75
CA ALA A 44 -11.71 3.79 -6.07
C ALA A 44 -10.69 3.52 -7.19
N SER A 45 -9.51 4.15 -7.12
CA SER A 45 -8.43 3.92 -8.08
C SER A 45 -7.89 2.49 -8.01
N ILE A 46 -7.80 1.92 -6.81
CA ILE A 46 -7.45 0.50 -6.61
C ILE A 46 -8.49 -0.39 -7.28
N ARG A 47 -9.78 -0.17 -6.99
CA ARG A 47 -10.87 -0.95 -7.60
C ARG A 47 -10.83 -0.90 -9.13
N GLN A 48 -10.62 0.28 -9.71
CA GLN A 48 -10.56 0.46 -11.17
C GLN A 48 -9.34 -0.20 -11.82
N GLY A 49 -8.24 -0.37 -11.06
CA GLY A 49 -7.04 -1.03 -11.55
C GLY A 49 -7.10 -2.56 -11.51
N ILE A 50 -8.13 -3.14 -10.91
CA ILE A 50 -8.34 -4.58 -10.83
C ILE A 50 -8.98 -5.07 -12.14
N ASP A 51 -8.37 -6.07 -12.77
CA ASP A 51 -8.88 -6.74 -13.98
C ASP A 51 -9.02 -8.24 -13.68
N PHE A 52 -10.24 -8.77 -13.82
CA PHE A 52 -10.54 -10.19 -13.67
C PHE A 52 -11.42 -10.69 -14.81
N SER A 53 -10.80 -11.45 -15.71
CA SER A 53 -11.39 -11.81 -17.00
C SER A 53 -11.01 -13.21 -17.45
N LEU A 54 -11.75 -13.75 -18.43
CA LEU A 54 -11.43 -15.04 -19.05
C LEU A 54 -10.36 -14.89 -20.14
N THR A 55 -9.44 -15.85 -20.19
CA THR A 55 -8.53 -16.02 -21.33
C THR A 55 -9.28 -16.59 -22.54
N LYS A 56 -8.60 -16.66 -23.69
CA LYS A 56 -9.15 -17.32 -24.90
C LYS A 56 -9.56 -18.77 -24.66
N GLU A 57 -8.83 -19.52 -23.83
CA GLU A 57 -9.19 -20.90 -23.51
C GLU A 57 -10.31 -20.96 -22.47
N GLY A 58 -10.30 -20.06 -21.47
CA GLY A 58 -11.37 -19.97 -20.48
C GLY A 58 -12.74 -19.67 -21.10
N ARG A 59 -12.78 -18.86 -22.16
CA ARG A 59 -14.03 -18.55 -22.90
C ARG A 59 -14.63 -19.76 -23.63
N LYS A 60 -13.86 -20.81 -23.88
CA LYS A 60 -14.35 -22.05 -24.50
C LYS A 60 -14.96 -23.02 -23.47
N MET A 61 -14.75 -22.77 -22.18
CA MET A 61 -15.25 -23.61 -21.10
C MET A 61 -16.64 -23.16 -20.65
N ASN A 62 -17.40 -24.12 -20.15
CA ASN A 62 -18.66 -23.81 -19.47
C ASN A 62 -18.42 -23.43 -18.01
N ASP A 63 -19.43 -22.80 -17.40
CA ASP A 63 -19.38 -22.27 -16.04
C ASP A 63 -19.05 -23.36 -15.01
N SER A 64 -19.58 -24.57 -15.19
CA SER A 64 -19.28 -25.70 -14.30
C SER A 64 -17.79 -26.01 -14.27
N GLN A 65 -17.17 -26.14 -15.44
CA GLN A 65 -15.74 -26.44 -15.55
C GLN A 65 -14.89 -25.34 -14.91
N LEU A 66 -15.25 -24.06 -15.14
CA LEU A 66 -14.56 -22.92 -14.56
C LEU A 66 -14.67 -22.91 -13.02
N MET A 67 -15.85 -23.21 -12.48
CA MET A 67 -16.08 -23.32 -11.05
C MET A 67 -15.30 -24.49 -10.43
N ASP A 68 -15.27 -25.65 -11.10
CA ASP A 68 -14.55 -26.85 -10.64
C ASP A 68 -13.05 -26.56 -10.52
N ILE A 69 -12.45 -25.91 -11.53
CA ILE A 69 -11.05 -25.48 -11.50
C ILE A 69 -10.76 -24.59 -10.27
N ILE A 70 -11.63 -23.62 -10.00
CA ILE A 70 -11.45 -22.71 -8.86
C ILE A 70 -11.62 -23.44 -7.53
N ASN A 71 -12.57 -24.36 -7.42
CA ASN A 71 -12.76 -25.18 -6.22
C ASN A 71 -11.54 -26.06 -5.95
N ASP A 72 -10.97 -26.69 -6.97
CA ASP A 72 -9.76 -27.52 -6.85
C ASP A 72 -8.55 -26.70 -6.44
N LEU A 73 -8.35 -25.53 -7.06
CA LEU A 73 -7.28 -24.61 -6.69
C LEU A 73 -7.46 -24.07 -5.27
N ASN A 74 -8.68 -23.70 -4.87
CA ASN A 74 -8.99 -23.29 -3.51
C ASN A 74 -8.69 -24.38 -2.49
N LYS A 75 -9.00 -25.64 -2.80
CA LYS A 75 -8.66 -26.78 -1.95
C LYS A 75 -7.14 -26.96 -1.84
N LYS A 76 -6.40 -26.85 -2.94
CA LYS A 76 -4.94 -27.00 -3.00
C LYS A 76 -4.20 -25.90 -2.23
N PHE A 77 -4.71 -24.67 -2.28
CA PHE A 77 -4.05 -23.48 -1.72
C PHE A 77 -4.76 -22.91 -0.49
N ASN A 78 -5.72 -23.64 0.08
CA ASN A 78 -6.53 -23.19 1.22
C ASN A 78 -7.15 -21.80 1.02
N GLY A 79 -7.63 -21.53 -0.21
CA GLY A 79 -8.24 -20.26 -0.61
C GLY A 79 -7.30 -19.07 -0.80
N ASP A 80 -5.98 -19.28 -0.76
CA ASP A 80 -4.99 -18.21 -0.97
C ASP A 80 -4.94 -17.77 -2.45
N GLY A 81 -5.72 -16.75 -2.79
CA GLY A 81 -5.81 -16.22 -4.15
C GLY A 81 -4.49 -15.64 -4.65
N ASN A 82 -3.65 -15.09 -3.76
CA ASN A 82 -2.35 -14.55 -4.13
C ASN A 82 -1.43 -15.64 -4.69
N ARG A 83 -1.54 -16.88 -4.20
CA ARG A 83 -0.84 -18.05 -4.74
C ARG A 83 -1.53 -18.59 -5.98
N ILE A 84 -2.86 -18.74 -5.93
CA ILE A 84 -3.66 -19.32 -7.02
C ILE A 84 -3.46 -18.56 -8.33
N GLN A 85 -3.41 -17.22 -8.34
CA GLN A 85 -3.28 -16.43 -9.56
C GLN A 85 -2.00 -16.73 -10.37
N HIS A 86 -0.97 -17.29 -9.73
CA HIS A 86 0.30 -17.63 -10.35
C HIS A 86 0.35 -19.07 -10.89
N GLU A 87 -0.66 -19.89 -10.58
CA GLU A 87 -0.70 -21.28 -11.00
C GLU A 87 -0.91 -21.42 -12.51
N PRO A 88 -0.18 -22.33 -13.20
CA PRO A 88 -0.35 -22.55 -14.63
C PRO A 88 -1.78 -22.92 -15.02
N GLU A 89 -2.45 -23.72 -14.18
CA GLU A 89 -3.84 -24.12 -14.39
C GLU A 89 -4.80 -22.94 -14.31
N PHE A 90 -4.62 -22.05 -13.33
CA PHE A 90 -5.39 -20.82 -13.25
C PHE A 90 -5.16 -19.95 -14.48
N ARG A 91 -3.89 -19.65 -14.79
CA ARG A 91 -3.49 -18.76 -15.90
C ARG A 91 -3.88 -19.27 -17.28
N LYS A 92 -4.17 -20.56 -17.41
CA LYS A 92 -4.70 -21.14 -18.64
C LYS A 92 -6.08 -20.60 -18.96
N TYR A 93 -6.94 -20.40 -17.96
CA TYR A 93 -8.36 -20.08 -18.16
C TYR A 93 -8.75 -18.69 -17.66
N PHE A 94 -8.04 -18.16 -16.66
CA PHE A 94 -8.32 -16.89 -16.02
C PHE A 94 -7.14 -15.91 -16.17
N SER A 95 -7.47 -14.63 -16.26
CA SER A 95 -6.55 -13.52 -16.14
C SER A 95 -6.97 -12.70 -14.93
N ALA A 96 -6.06 -12.56 -13.95
CA ALA A 96 -6.24 -11.69 -12.81
C ALA A 96 -5.06 -10.72 -12.76
N LYS A 97 -5.35 -9.42 -12.70
CA LYS A 97 -4.36 -8.38 -12.46
C LYS A 97 -4.82 -7.53 -11.30
N VAL A 98 -3.90 -7.34 -10.37
CA VAL A 98 -4.05 -6.46 -9.21
C VAL A 98 -3.12 -5.26 -9.44
N PRO A 99 -3.59 -4.01 -9.25
CA PRO A 99 -2.76 -2.86 -9.47
C PRO A 99 -1.60 -2.80 -8.47
N ASP A 100 -0.45 -2.31 -8.92
CA ASP A 100 0.67 -2.00 -8.04
C ASP A 100 0.35 -0.75 -7.21
N ILE A 101 0.00 -0.96 -5.95
CA ILE A 101 -0.35 0.11 -5.01
C ILE A 101 0.86 0.71 -4.29
N SER A 102 2.08 0.21 -4.53
CA SER A 102 3.31 0.77 -3.93
C SER A 102 3.50 2.25 -4.30
N LYS A 103 2.96 2.66 -5.45
CA LYS A 103 2.93 4.06 -5.92
C LYS A 103 1.94 4.94 -5.16
N ILE A 104 0.95 4.34 -4.51
CA ILE A 104 -0.07 5.02 -3.71
C ILE A 104 0.36 5.05 -2.24
N THR A 105 0.93 3.94 -1.75
CA THR A 105 1.30 3.74 -0.36
C THR A 105 2.29 2.59 -0.20
N LEU A 106 3.27 2.73 0.70
CA LEU A 106 4.21 1.66 1.04
C LEU A 106 3.68 0.73 2.15
N SER A 107 2.63 1.16 2.85
CA SER A 107 2.14 0.48 4.06
C SER A 107 0.90 -0.36 3.82
N HIS A 108 0.48 -0.57 2.56
CA HIS A 108 -0.70 -1.39 2.26
C HIS A 108 -0.37 -2.52 1.29
N ARG A 109 -1.13 -3.60 1.40
CA ARG A 109 -1.17 -4.68 0.41
C ARG A 109 -2.59 -5.00 0.01
N ILE A 110 -2.74 -5.65 -1.14
CA ILE A 110 -4.00 -6.24 -1.58
C ILE A 110 -3.89 -7.75 -1.42
N ASP A 111 -4.82 -8.33 -0.67
CA ASP A 111 -4.96 -9.78 -0.58
C ASP A 111 -6.19 -10.21 -1.39
N ILE A 112 -6.00 -11.12 -2.34
CA ILE A 112 -7.10 -11.62 -3.18
C ILE A 112 -7.49 -13.05 -2.82
N ARG A 113 -8.76 -13.39 -3.10
CA ARG A 113 -9.36 -14.72 -2.95
C ARG A 113 -10.30 -14.98 -4.11
N PHE A 114 -10.40 -16.23 -4.56
CA PHE A 114 -11.39 -16.61 -5.57
C PHE A 114 -12.52 -17.38 -4.91
N LYS A 115 -13.77 -17.05 -5.23
CA LYS A 115 -14.95 -17.77 -4.71
C LYS A 115 -15.86 -18.19 -5.85
N VAL A 116 -16.56 -19.30 -5.63
CA VAL A 116 -17.65 -19.75 -6.49
C VAL A 116 -18.96 -19.29 -5.86
N ASN A 117 -19.76 -18.54 -6.61
CA ASN A 117 -21.10 -18.18 -6.23
C ASN A 117 -22.08 -19.20 -6.79
N ASN A 118 -22.56 -20.11 -5.93
CA ASN A 118 -23.47 -21.19 -6.32
C ASN A 118 -24.85 -20.70 -6.76
N ILE A 119 -25.27 -19.49 -6.36
CA ILE A 119 -26.57 -18.92 -6.74
C ILE A 119 -26.51 -18.40 -8.16
N THR A 120 -25.46 -17.62 -8.49
CA THR A 120 -25.28 -17.03 -9.82
C THR A 120 -24.52 -17.93 -10.78
N ARG A 121 -24.01 -19.07 -10.29
CA ARG A 121 -23.14 -20.02 -11.02
C ARG A 121 -21.92 -19.35 -11.64
N SER A 122 -21.30 -18.42 -10.91
CA SER A 122 -20.18 -17.65 -11.42
C SER A 122 -18.96 -17.69 -10.50
N VAL A 123 -17.80 -17.44 -11.07
CA VAL A 123 -16.55 -17.23 -10.33
C VAL A 123 -16.43 -15.74 -10.01
N GLU A 124 -16.09 -15.44 -8.76
CA GLU A 124 -15.84 -14.09 -8.25
C GLU A 124 -14.39 -13.99 -7.77
N MET A 125 -13.75 -12.86 -8.04
CA MET A 125 -12.53 -12.48 -7.33
C MET A 125 -12.90 -11.51 -6.22
N ARG A 126 -12.47 -11.83 -5.00
CA ARG A 126 -12.62 -10.97 -3.83
C ARG A 126 -11.28 -10.41 -3.42
N TYR A 127 -11.28 -9.21 -2.86
CA TYR A 127 -10.05 -8.57 -2.41
C TYR A 127 -10.25 -7.79 -1.11
N ASP A 128 -9.19 -7.75 -0.31
CA ASP A 128 -9.06 -6.95 0.88
C ASP A 128 -7.91 -5.95 0.68
N VAL A 129 -8.06 -4.73 1.20
CA VAL A 129 -6.97 -3.75 1.26
C VAL A 129 -6.55 -3.62 2.72
N ILE A 130 -5.33 -4.06 3.00
CA ILE A 130 -4.82 -4.23 4.37
C ILE A 130 -3.71 -3.20 4.62
N CYS A 131 -3.83 -2.46 5.73
CA CYS A 131 -2.80 -1.54 6.20
C CYS A 131 -1.89 -2.22 7.23
N PHE A 132 -0.57 -2.27 6.97
CA PHE A 132 0.43 -2.78 7.91
C PHE A 132 0.68 -1.85 9.10
N ASP A 133 0.48 -0.55 8.90
CA ASP A 133 0.71 0.47 9.92
C ASP A 133 -0.38 0.51 10.99
N PHE A 134 -1.56 -0.07 10.70
CA PHE A 134 -2.73 -0.14 11.56
C PHE A 134 -3.23 -1.59 11.67
N THR A 135 -2.66 -2.33 12.62
CA THR A 135 -3.08 -3.71 12.88
C THR A 135 -4.54 -3.76 13.33
N GLY A 136 -5.37 -4.52 12.60
CA GLY A 136 -6.78 -4.75 12.94
C GLY A 136 -7.80 -3.83 12.26
N LEU A 137 -7.35 -2.93 11.37
CA LEU A 137 -8.23 -2.12 10.51
C LEU A 137 -8.07 -2.55 9.04
N ASP A 138 -9.06 -3.26 8.53
CA ASP A 138 -9.21 -3.52 7.09
C ASP A 138 -9.83 -2.26 6.45
N GLU A 139 -9.20 -1.70 5.42
CA GLU A 139 -9.75 -0.51 4.74
C GLU A 139 -10.86 -0.89 3.76
N ILE A 140 -10.67 -2.02 3.11
CA ILE A 140 -11.67 -2.72 2.31
C ILE A 140 -11.64 -4.17 2.76
N LYS A 141 -12.84 -4.73 2.96
CA LYS A 141 -13.01 -6.13 3.33
C LYS A 141 -14.07 -6.79 2.46
N ASP A 142 -13.68 -7.90 1.85
CA ASP A 142 -14.55 -8.82 1.10
C ASP A 142 -15.30 -8.16 -0.07
N GLU A 143 -14.73 -7.09 -0.63
CA GLU A 143 -15.20 -6.52 -1.89
C GLU A 143 -14.94 -7.50 -3.03
N PHE A 144 -15.79 -7.46 -4.05
CA PHE A 144 -15.70 -8.41 -5.16
C PHE A 144 -15.76 -7.75 -6.54
N VAL A 145 -15.13 -8.43 -7.48
CA VAL A 145 -15.17 -8.17 -8.92
C VAL A 145 -15.67 -9.47 -9.58
N GLY A 146 -16.77 -9.34 -10.33
CA GLY A 146 -17.32 -10.46 -11.10
C GLY A 146 -16.43 -10.79 -12.29
N LEU A 147 -16.44 -12.06 -12.71
CA LEU A 147 -15.70 -12.49 -13.89
C LEU A 147 -16.26 -11.86 -15.17
N GLU A 148 -15.45 -11.07 -15.86
CA GLU A 148 -15.82 -10.52 -17.17
C GLU A 148 -15.66 -11.56 -18.29
N ARG A 149 -16.73 -11.74 -19.07
CA ARG A 149 -16.74 -12.74 -20.15
C ARG A 149 -16.17 -12.22 -21.47
N GLY A 150 -16.38 -10.93 -21.75
CA GLY A 150 -15.86 -10.17 -22.89
C GLY A 150 -15.99 -10.82 -24.27
#